data_AF-A0A352DN74-F1
#
_entry.id   AF-A0A352DN74-F1
#
_cell.length_a   1.000
_cell.length_b   1.000
_cell.length_c   1.000
_cell.angle_alpha   90.00
_cell.angle_beta   90.00
_cell.angle_gamma   90.00
#
_symmetry.space_group_name_H-M   'P 1'
#
loop_
_entity.id
_entity.type
_entity.pdbx_description
1 polymer ?
#
loop_
_entity_poly.entity_id
_entity_poly.type
_entity_poly.pdbx_seq_one_letter_code
_entity_poly.pdbx_strand_id
1 'polypeptide(L)'
;MNDQELYSSIYDIVEKNAEAAGSRLETDKECFLCLAESEPCRVDVLEMSREKDNMRFIQKAYISMLKRIVDPAALDAWKLSADLEPAEFQLRAVNGLKLSEEFFLTHVKLENNIYATNNPASAAPAAAPGSSVSMPEKLMRTYRKMPEFMKKAVRRMMGVR
;
A
#
# COMPACT_ATOMS: atom_id res chain seq x y z
N MET A 1 -6.53 17.89 -28.28
CA MET A 1 -6.06 18.23 -26.93
C MET A 1 -6.15 16.96 -26.14
N ASN A 2 -5.02 16.45 -25.65
CA ASN A 2 -5.00 15.26 -24.82
C ASN A 2 -5.64 15.60 -23.46
N ASP A 3 -6.34 14.65 -22.83
CA ASP A 3 -7.00 14.88 -21.52
C ASP A 3 -5.98 15.33 -20.48
N GLN A 4 -4.75 14.80 -20.55
CA GLN A 4 -3.63 15.20 -19.71
C GLN A 4 -3.23 16.68 -19.89
N GLU A 5 -3.24 17.19 -21.13
CA GLU A 5 -2.94 18.60 -21.40
C GLU A 5 -4.03 19.52 -20.84
N LEU A 6 -5.29 19.07 -20.90
CA LEU A 6 -6.43 19.77 -20.32
C LEU A 6 -6.30 19.86 -18.79
N TYR A 7 -6.10 18.74 -18.10
CA TYR A 7 -5.96 18.72 -16.64
C TYR A 7 -4.73 19.48 -16.16
N SER A 8 -3.60 19.35 -16.89
CA SER A 8 -2.38 20.12 -16.62
C SER A 8 -2.63 21.63 -16.71
N SER A 9 -3.35 22.06 -17.75
CA SER A 9 -3.70 23.48 -17.95
C SER A 9 -4.65 24.00 -16.87
N ILE A 10 -5.62 23.19 -16.45
CA ILE A 10 -6.54 23.54 -15.36
C ILE A 10 -5.75 23.76 -14.07
N TYR A 11 -4.84 22.83 -13.72
CA TYR A 11 -4.00 22.97 -12.53
C TYR A 11 -3.19 24.27 -12.56
N ASP A 12 -2.53 24.57 -13.69
CA ASP A 12 -1.70 25.79 -13.83
C ASP A 12 -2.52 27.08 -13.68
N ILE A 13 -3.75 27.10 -14.18
CA ILE A 13 -4.65 28.25 -14.02
C ILE A 13 -5.04 28.42 -12.56
N VAL A 14 -5.39 27.33 -11.87
CA VAL A 14 -5.80 27.37 -10.46
C VAL A 14 -4.62 27.76 -9.57
N GLU A 15 -3.43 27.21 -9.80
CA GLU A 15 -2.22 27.55 -9.05
C GLU A 15 -1.88 29.03 -9.18
N LYS A 16 -1.87 29.57 -10.41
CA LYS A 16 -1.65 31.01 -10.63
C LYS A 16 -2.67 31.90 -9.94
N ASN A 17 -3.94 31.49 -9.93
CA ASN A 17 -5.00 32.24 -9.25
C ASN A 17 -4.84 32.17 -7.72
N ALA A 18 -4.44 31.02 -7.18
CA ALA A 18 -4.16 30.87 -5.76
C ALA A 18 -2.97 31.75 -5.35
N GLU A 19 -1.89 31.75 -6.13
CA GLU A 19 -0.71 32.59 -5.90
C GLU A 19 -1.07 34.08 -5.94
N ALA A 20 -1.89 34.50 -6.91
CA ALA A 20 -2.38 35.87 -7.00
C ALA A 20 -3.23 36.29 -5.79
N ALA A 21 -3.88 35.33 -5.13
CA ALA A 21 -4.63 35.52 -3.89
C ALA A 21 -3.76 35.37 -2.62
N GLY A 22 -2.44 35.15 -2.75
CA GLY A 22 -1.52 34.94 -1.62
C GLY A 22 -1.65 33.56 -0.97
N SER A 23 -2.23 32.60 -1.68
CA SER A 23 -2.37 31.21 -1.24
C SER A 23 -1.56 30.28 -2.15
N ARG A 24 -1.43 29.00 -1.77
CA ARG A 24 -0.77 27.96 -2.58
C ARG A 24 -1.55 26.66 -2.47
N LEU A 25 -1.60 25.91 -3.56
CA LEU A 25 -2.15 24.55 -3.54
C LEU A 25 -1.25 23.63 -2.71
N GLU A 26 -1.88 22.82 -1.86
CA GLU A 26 -1.17 21.87 -0.99
C GLU A 26 -0.74 20.60 -1.75
N THR A 27 -1.37 20.33 -2.89
CA THR A 27 -1.12 19.14 -3.71
C THR A 27 -0.26 19.51 -4.90
N ASP A 28 0.80 18.74 -5.14
CA ASP A 28 1.69 18.94 -6.28
C ASP A 28 1.00 18.58 -7.61
N LYS A 29 1.44 19.23 -8.70
CA LYS A 29 0.86 19.07 -10.04
C LYS A 29 0.89 17.62 -10.52
N GLU A 30 2.00 16.92 -10.30
CA GLU A 30 2.12 15.51 -10.66
C GLU A 30 1.12 14.63 -9.90
N CYS A 31 0.90 14.90 -8.62
CA CYS A 31 -0.07 14.18 -7.80
C CYS A 31 -1.50 14.42 -8.30
N PHE A 32 -1.83 15.65 -8.69
CA PHE A 32 -3.10 15.98 -9.33
C PHE A 32 -3.30 15.25 -10.67
N LEU A 33 -2.28 15.19 -11.51
CA LEU A 33 -2.35 14.47 -12.78
C LEU A 33 -2.49 12.95 -12.57
N CYS A 34 -1.87 12.38 -11.53
CA CYS A 34 -2.10 11.00 -11.15
C CYS A 34 -3.57 10.72 -10.80
N LEU A 35 -4.30 11.66 -10.20
CA LEU A 35 -5.76 11.49 -9.99
C LEU A 35 -6.51 11.37 -11.32
N ALA A 36 -6.19 12.25 -12.27
CA ALA A 36 -6.85 12.31 -13.58
C ALA A 36 -6.58 11.07 -14.45
N GLU A 37 -5.39 10.47 -14.35
CA GLU A 37 -4.98 9.29 -15.13
C GLU A 37 -5.31 7.96 -14.46
N SER A 38 -5.55 7.96 -13.14
CA SER A 38 -5.71 6.71 -12.41
C SER A 38 -6.94 5.93 -12.87
N GLU A 39 -6.73 4.70 -13.35
CA GLU A 39 -7.82 3.79 -13.67
C GLU A 39 -8.74 3.63 -12.45
N PRO A 40 -10.07 3.70 -12.63
CA PRO A 40 -11.01 3.52 -11.53
C PRO A 40 -10.74 2.19 -10.82
N CYS A 41 -10.54 2.27 -9.50
CA CYS A 41 -10.37 1.11 -8.63
C CYS A 41 -9.16 0.21 -8.90
N ARG A 42 -8.12 0.68 -9.61
CA ARG A 42 -6.87 -0.09 -9.81
C ARG A 42 -5.63 0.74 -9.48
N VAL A 43 -4.60 0.08 -8.95
CA VAL A 43 -3.29 0.66 -8.67
C VAL A 43 -2.21 -0.36 -9.00
N ASP A 44 -1.32 -0.02 -9.93
CA ASP A 44 -0.10 -0.77 -10.16
C ASP A 44 0.99 -0.34 -9.16
N VAL A 45 1.30 -1.23 -8.22
CA VAL A 45 2.27 -0.96 -7.15
C VAL A 45 3.71 -0.94 -7.68
N LEU A 46 4.02 -1.71 -8.74
CA LEU A 46 5.34 -1.73 -9.36
C LEU A 46 5.61 -0.40 -10.06
N GLU A 47 4.63 0.14 -10.78
CA GLU A 47 4.76 1.47 -11.39
C GLU A 47 4.93 2.56 -10.33
N MET A 48 4.09 2.53 -9.28
CA MET A 48 4.16 3.48 -8.17
C MET A 48 5.52 3.42 -7.44
N SER A 49 6.14 2.25 -7.30
CA SER A 49 7.43 2.07 -6.62
C SER A 49 8.61 2.75 -7.33
N ARG A 50 8.45 3.20 -8.58
CA ARG A 50 9.48 3.94 -9.32
C ARG A 50 9.75 5.33 -8.75
N GLU A 51 8.80 5.88 -7.99
CA GLU A 51 8.97 7.17 -7.32
C GLU A 51 10.01 7.07 -6.21
N LYS A 52 11.11 7.83 -6.35
CA LYS A 52 12.25 7.76 -5.41
C LYS A 52 12.09 8.71 -4.24
N ASP A 53 11.28 9.75 -4.38
CA ASP A 53 10.98 10.68 -3.30
C ASP A 53 9.90 10.08 -2.39
N ASN A 54 10.26 9.82 -1.13
CA ASN A 54 9.37 9.21 -0.14
C ASN A 54 8.11 10.06 0.13
N MET A 55 8.24 11.38 0.15
CA MET A 55 7.11 12.27 0.42
C MET A 55 6.18 12.37 -0.78
N ARG A 56 6.75 12.37 -1.99
CA ARG A 56 5.93 12.29 -3.21
C ARG A 56 5.27 10.92 -3.34
N PHE A 57 5.98 9.84 -2.97
CA PHE A 57 5.44 8.49 -2.97
C PHE A 57 4.23 8.38 -2.06
N ILE A 58 4.30 8.88 -0.81
CA ILE A 58 3.17 8.75 0.11
C ILE A 58 1.95 9.55 -0.38
N GLN A 59 2.14 10.74 -0.94
CA GLN A 59 1.05 11.51 -1.54
C GLN A 59 0.39 10.75 -2.70
N LYS A 60 1.20 10.21 -3.62
CA LYS A 60 0.72 9.35 -4.72
C LYS A 60 -0.01 8.12 -4.20
N ALA A 61 0.47 7.50 -3.12
CA ALA A 61 -0.14 6.31 -2.52
C ALA A 61 -1.51 6.61 -1.87
N TYR A 62 -1.66 7.74 -1.16
CA TYR A 62 -2.96 8.15 -0.62
C TYR A 62 -3.98 8.40 -1.74
N ILE A 63 -3.55 9.11 -2.78
CA ILE A 63 -4.36 9.40 -3.95
C ILE A 63 -4.79 8.12 -4.67
N SER A 64 -3.85 7.21 -4.93
CA SER A 64 -4.10 6.03 -5.75
C SER A 64 -4.87 4.96 -4.97
N MET A 65 -4.46 4.67 -3.73
CA MET A 65 -4.99 3.59 -2.89
C MET A 65 -6.22 4.00 -2.07
N LEU A 66 -6.24 5.23 -1.57
CA LEU A 66 -7.32 5.74 -0.70
C LEU A 66 -8.25 6.74 -1.39
N LYS A 67 -7.95 7.13 -2.64
CA LYS A 67 -8.77 8.07 -3.45
C LYS A 67 -8.99 9.42 -2.76
N ARG A 68 -8.01 9.88 -2.00
CA ARG A 68 -8.02 11.18 -1.33
C ARG A 68 -6.61 11.77 -1.19
N ILE A 69 -6.56 13.04 -0.86
CA ILE A 69 -5.31 13.74 -0.51
C ILE A 69 -4.92 13.33 0.92
N VAL A 70 -3.61 13.26 1.17
CA VAL A 70 -3.08 12.99 2.51
C VAL A 70 -3.33 14.18 3.44
N ASP A 71 -3.81 13.90 4.65
CA ASP A 71 -4.03 14.95 5.65
C ASP A 71 -2.69 15.50 6.15
N PRO A 72 -2.59 16.80 6.51
CA PRO A 72 -1.34 17.38 7.03
C PRO A 72 -0.78 16.61 8.24
N ALA A 73 -1.65 16.18 9.17
CA ALA A 73 -1.24 15.40 10.33
C ALA A 73 -0.68 14.02 9.97
N ALA A 74 -1.26 13.35 8.97
CA ALA A 74 -0.75 12.08 8.46
C ALA A 74 0.58 12.28 7.74
N LEU A 75 0.70 13.33 6.93
CA LEU A 75 1.94 13.70 6.26
C LEU A 75 3.08 13.94 7.27
N ASP A 76 2.80 14.66 8.36
CA ASP A 76 3.78 14.92 9.42
C ASP A 76 4.22 13.64 10.14
N ALA A 77 3.31 12.68 10.35
CA ALA A 77 3.68 11.37 10.88
C ALA A 77 4.62 10.61 9.94
N TRP A 78 4.40 10.68 8.62
CA TRP A 78 5.28 10.05 7.63
C TRP A 78 6.65 10.71 7.52
N LYS A 79 6.73 12.03 7.72
CA LYS A 79 8.01 12.78 7.72
C LYS A 79 9.01 12.22 8.74
N LEU A 80 8.54 11.70 9.88
CA LEU A 80 9.40 11.07 10.89
C LEU A 80 10.16 9.84 10.36
N SER A 81 9.69 9.26 9.28
CA SER A 81 10.29 8.10 8.61
C SER A 81 10.81 8.40 7.21
N ALA A 82 10.81 9.68 6.78
CA ALA A 82 11.17 10.07 5.42
C ALA A 82 12.65 9.78 5.08
N ASP A 83 13.52 9.70 6.09
CA ASP A 83 14.95 9.40 5.93
C ASP A 83 15.25 7.92 5.68
N LEU A 84 14.23 7.04 5.71
CA LEU A 84 14.41 5.63 5.38
C LEU A 84 14.76 5.45 3.90
N GLU A 85 15.49 4.37 3.60
CA GLU A 85 15.71 3.93 2.23
C GLU A 85 14.36 3.78 1.48
N PRO A 86 14.24 4.28 0.24
CA PRO A 86 12.95 4.31 -0.46
C PRO A 86 12.23 2.96 -0.50
N ALA A 87 12.96 1.87 -0.74
CA ALA A 87 12.36 0.53 -0.76
C ALA A 87 11.72 0.14 0.59
N GLU A 88 12.35 0.51 1.71
CA GLU A 88 11.83 0.22 3.05
C GLU A 88 10.65 1.14 3.39
N PHE A 89 10.76 2.42 3.06
CA PHE A 89 9.67 3.39 3.25
C PHE A 89 8.42 2.97 2.47
N GLN A 90 8.58 2.66 1.19
CA GLN A 90 7.50 2.24 0.29
C GLN A 90 6.85 0.94 0.78
N LEU A 91 7.64 -0.03 1.23
CA LEU A 91 7.13 -1.28 1.83
C LEU A 91 6.23 -0.99 3.05
N ARG A 92 6.68 -0.12 3.96
CA ARG A 92 5.91 0.26 5.16
C ARG A 92 4.65 1.02 4.79
N ALA A 93 4.75 1.97 3.87
CA ALA A 93 3.62 2.76 3.39
C ALA A 93 2.54 1.89 2.74
N VAL A 94 2.91 1.05 1.76
CA VAL A 94 1.96 0.18 1.07
C VAL A 94 1.29 -0.79 2.02
N ASN A 95 2.04 -1.42 2.93
CA ASN A 95 1.45 -2.34 3.91
C ASN A 95 0.57 -1.63 4.93
N GLY A 96 1.00 -0.46 5.42
CA GLY A 96 0.21 0.34 6.37
C GLY A 96 -1.12 0.79 5.76
N LEU A 97 -1.10 1.32 4.54
CA LEU A 97 -2.30 1.76 3.84
C LEU A 97 -3.21 0.57 3.50
N LYS A 98 -2.65 -0.52 2.95
CA LYS A 98 -3.42 -1.73 2.60
C LYS A 98 -4.16 -2.35 3.79
N LEU A 99 -3.59 -2.26 5.00
CA LEU A 99 -4.18 -2.80 6.23
C LEU A 99 -5.17 -1.84 6.90
N SER A 100 -5.29 -0.60 6.41
CA SER A 100 -6.24 0.36 6.95
C SER A 100 -7.69 -0.01 6.60
N GLU A 101 -8.62 0.30 7.51
CA GLU A 101 -10.06 0.17 7.25
C GLU A 101 -10.49 1.03 6.06
N GLU A 102 -9.87 2.19 5.90
CA GLU A 102 -10.14 3.10 4.79
C GLU A 102 -9.85 2.45 3.43
N PHE A 103 -8.74 1.74 3.30
CA PHE A 103 -8.43 1.00 2.07
C PHE A 103 -9.46 -0.10 1.77
N PHE A 104 -10.03 -0.73 2.79
CA PHE A 104 -11.09 -1.72 2.59
C PHE A 104 -12.36 -1.11 1.98
N LEU A 105 -12.66 0.15 2.32
CA LEU A 105 -13.83 0.88 1.82
C LEU A 105 -13.65 1.40 0.39
N THR A 106 -12.42 1.58 -0.08
CA THR A 106 -12.17 2.17 -1.42
C THR A 106 -12.36 1.16 -2.56
N HIS A 107 -12.45 -0.14 -2.25
CA HIS A 107 -12.56 -1.24 -3.24
C HIS A 107 -11.47 -1.23 -4.32
N VAL A 108 -10.32 -0.61 -4.02
CA VAL A 108 -9.19 -0.54 -4.94
C VAL A 108 -8.46 -1.88 -5.00
N LYS A 109 -8.16 -2.34 -6.22
CA LYS A 109 -7.33 -3.53 -6.47
C LYS A 109 -5.87 -3.12 -6.63
N LEU A 110 -4.99 -3.75 -5.85
CA LEU A 110 -3.54 -3.62 -6.01
C LEU A 110 -3.04 -4.66 -7.02
N GLU A 111 -2.55 -4.20 -8.16
CA GLU A 111 -1.89 -5.01 -9.18
C GLU A 111 -0.37 -4.94 -9.01
N ASN A 112 0.34 -5.99 -9.43
CA ASN A 112 1.80 -6.07 -9.41
C ASN A 112 2.44 -5.70 -8.06
N ASN A 113 1.81 -6.10 -6.94
CA ASN A 113 2.27 -5.77 -5.60
C ASN A 113 3.57 -6.50 -5.21
N ILE A 114 4.71 -5.86 -5.50
CA ILE A 114 6.07 -6.32 -5.14
C ILE A 114 6.31 -6.45 -3.62
N TYR A 115 5.43 -5.87 -2.81
CA TYR A 115 5.52 -5.90 -1.35
C TYR A 115 4.58 -6.93 -0.70
N ALA A 116 3.86 -7.72 -1.49
CA ALA A 116 3.00 -8.76 -0.96
C ALA A 116 3.84 -9.86 -0.28
N THR A 117 3.48 -10.23 0.95
CA THR A 117 4.20 -11.21 1.78
C THR A 117 4.27 -12.62 1.18
N ASN A 118 3.49 -12.88 0.13
CA ASN A 118 3.47 -14.14 -0.63
C ASN A 118 3.98 -13.99 -2.07
N ASN A 119 4.69 -12.91 -2.40
CA ASN A 119 5.22 -12.71 -3.74
C ASN A 119 6.52 -13.53 -3.90
N PRO A 120 6.60 -14.52 -4.82
CA PRO A 120 7.81 -15.30 -5.02
C PRO A 120 9.02 -14.45 -5.44
N ALA A 121 8.81 -13.19 -5.86
CA ALA A 121 9.85 -12.23 -6.22
C ALA A 121 10.50 -11.51 -5.01
N SER A 122 9.86 -11.49 -3.84
CA SER A 122 10.41 -10.85 -2.62
C SER A 122 11.02 -11.86 -1.64
N ALA A 123 11.12 -13.14 -2.03
CA ALA A 123 11.75 -14.16 -1.23
C ALA A 123 13.28 -14.09 -1.42
N ALA A 124 13.98 -13.61 -0.40
CA ALA A 124 15.34 -14.07 -0.12
C ALA A 124 15.34 -15.62 -0.12
N PRO A 125 16.45 -16.31 -0.48
CA PRO A 125 16.44 -17.75 -0.74
C PRO A 125 16.22 -18.51 0.56
N ALA A 126 14.95 -18.68 0.94
CA ALA A 126 14.53 -19.60 1.97
C ALA A 126 14.37 -20.97 1.30
N ALA A 127 15.20 -21.90 1.76
CA ALA A 127 15.21 -23.30 1.38
C ALA A 127 13.79 -23.88 1.22
N ALA A 128 13.57 -24.57 0.10
CA ALA A 128 12.42 -25.45 -0.06
C ALA A 128 12.55 -26.68 0.88
N PRO A 129 11.50 -27.52 1.00
CA PRO A 129 10.13 -27.21 1.38
C PRO A 129 9.77 -28.02 2.64
N GLY A 130 9.19 -27.37 3.64
CA GLY A 130 8.74 -28.05 4.85
C GLY A 130 7.42 -27.46 5.31
N SER A 131 6.35 -28.22 5.10
CA SER A 131 5.02 -27.96 5.64
C SER A 131 5.10 -27.63 7.14
N SER A 132 5.10 -26.35 7.50
CA SER A 132 4.87 -25.94 8.87
C SER A 132 3.84 -24.82 8.86
N VAL A 133 2.57 -25.23 8.99
CA VAL A 133 1.54 -24.34 9.48
C VAL A 133 1.99 -23.91 10.88
N SER A 134 2.62 -22.74 10.96
CA SER A 134 3.05 -22.14 12.21
C SER A 134 1.79 -21.71 12.96
N MET A 135 1.33 -22.57 13.87
CA MET A 135 0.19 -22.30 14.73
C MET A 135 0.63 -21.33 15.84
N PRO A 136 -0.14 -20.26 16.12
CA PRO A 136 0.13 -19.35 17.23
C PRO A 136 0.33 -20.12 18.54
N GLU A 137 1.28 -19.70 19.37
CA GLU A 137 1.74 -20.42 20.56
C GLU A 137 0.62 -20.76 21.56
N LYS A 138 -0.44 -19.93 21.58
CA LYS A 138 -1.65 -20.13 22.39
C LYS A 138 -2.47 -21.37 21.96
N LEU A 139 -2.53 -21.66 20.66
CA LEU A 139 -3.21 -22.83 20.09
C LEU A 139 -2.43 -24.14 20.31
N MET A 140 -1.10 -24.07 20.42
CA MET A 140 -0.29 -25.25 20.71
C MET A 140 -0.52 -25.79 22.12
N ARG A 141 -0.79 -24.92 23.10
CA ARG A 141 -1.10 -25.34 24.48
C ARG A 141 -2.42 -26.10 24.57
N THR A 142 -3.44 -25.68 23.83
CA THR A 142 -4.74 -26.37 23.79
C THR A 142 -4.65 -27.65 22.98
N TYR A 143 -3.97 -27.64 21.82
CA TYR A 143 -3.75 -28.83 20.99
C TYR A 143 -3.03 -29.96 21.74
N ARG A 144 -2.01 -29.65 22.56
CA ARG A 144 -1.28 -30.65 23.36
C ARG A 144 -2.18 -31.39 24.35
N LYS A 145 -3.20 -30.70 24.89
CA LYS A 145 -4.14 -31.24 25.88
C LYS A 145 -5.31 -32.01 25.26
N MET A 146 -5.45 -32.02 23.93
CA MET A 146 -6.53 -32.73 23.26
C MET A 146 -6.29 -34.25 23.23
N PRO A 147 -7.36 -35.07 23.29
CA PRO A 147 -7.28 -36.49 23.00
C PRO A 147 -6.86 -36.78 21.55
N GLU A 148 -6.27 -37.95 21.31
CA GLU A 148 -5.68 -38.31 20.00
C GLU A 148 -6.70 -38.30 18.84
N PHE A 149 -7.99 -38.57 19.09
CA PHE A 149 -9.02 -38.52 18.04
C PHE A 149 -9.26 -37.09 17.52
N MET A 150 -9.20 -36.08 18.41
CA MET A 150 -9.33 -34.68 18.02
C MET A 150 -8.08 -34.18 17.30
N LYS A 151 -6.88 -34.60 17.76
CA LYS A 151 -5.62 -34.27 17.07
C LYS A 151 -5.60 -34.81 15.64
N LYS A 152 -6.11 -36.02 15.40
CA LYS A 152 -6.26 -36.60 14.05
C LYS A 152 -7.23 -35.81 13.18
N ALA A 153 -8.35 -35.35 13.73
CA ALA A 153 -9.30 -34.51 13.00
C ALA A 153 -8.68 -33.17 12.59
N VAL A 154 -7.96 -32.52 13.52
CA VAL A 154 -7.25 -31.26 13.26
C VAL A 154 -6.15 -31.44 12.20
N ARG A 155 -5.37 -32.52 12.25
CA ARG A 155 -4.35 -32.82 11.20
C ARG A 155 -4.99 -33.02 9.82
N ARG A 156 -6.12 -33.73 9.75
CA ARG A 156 -6.88 -33.90 8.50
C ARG A 156 -7.43 -32.58 7.97
N MET A 157 -7.95 -31.71 8.83
CA MET A 157 -8.43 -30.38 8.42
C MET A 157 -7.28 -29.47 7.96
N MET A 158 -6.07 -29.63 8.52
CA MET A 158 -4.88 -28.87 8.11
C MET A 158 -4.13 -29.48 6.92
N GLY A 159 -4.70 -30.49 6.23
CA GLY A 159 -4.11 -31.06 5.01
C GLY A 159 -2.84 -31.90 5.24
N VAL A 160 -2.53 -32.26 6.48
CA VAL A 160 -1.40 -33.14 6.80
C VAL A 160 -1.91 -34.58 6.78
N ARG A 161 -1.47 -35.36 5.78
CA ARG A 161 -1.74 -36.80 5.70
C ARG A 161 -0.94 -37.57 6.74
#